data_AF-A0A6C0JXI0-F1
#
_entry.id   AF-A0A6C0JXI0-F1
#
_cell.length_a   1.000
_cell.length_b   1.000
_cell.length_c   1.000
_cell.angle_alpha   90.00
_cell.angle_beta   90.00
_cell.angle_gamma   90.00
#
_symmetry.space_group_name_H-M   'P 1'
#
loop_
_entity.id
_entity.type
_entity.pdbx_description
1 polymer ?
#
loop_
_entity_poly.entity_id
_entity_poly.type
_entity_poly.pdbx_seq_one_letter_code
_entity_poly.pdbx_strand_id
1 'polypeptide(L)'
;MPTYVINMKERNDRWKRFSSQESIADFKNLHRITATNGKKLDFRKDKRISMSTKLRIYRNYRRSHYEIATLGAIGATISHARVWETFLKSDAPVCVVFEDDAVITSEDVDKINEEYKKLPSDWGIWVLGYFHKTLIIEHMKGESKGWDKIYNFSGAHAYIITRKVAKLLLEDVYPIDTHIEFYITGSSIIKNFPIVHNPNVYINYFRTFVGPRVSTSDSNTSQHKNNGCPTCDIPDDYKQLYKHFTRTKDKSMIVSDVVYGKQSNEILTFKHAATRKKRGDKK
;
A
#
# COMPACT_ATOMS: atom_id res chain seq x y z
N MET A 1 -15.09 18.91 -5.07
CA MET A 1 -14.76 17.87 -4.07
C MET A 1 -13.53 18.35 -3.30
N PRO A 2 -13.45 18.22 -1.96
CA PRO A 2 -12.19 18.48 -1.26
C PRO A 2 -11.12 17.48 -1.73
N THR A 3 -9.90 17.99 -1.92
CA THR A 3 -8.74 17.22 -2.36
C THR A 3 -7.67 17.29 -1.28
N TYR A 4 -7.20 16.15 -0.81
CA TYR A 4 -6.19 16.06 0.24
C TYR A 4 -4.89 15.50 -0.31
N VAL A 5 -3.78 16.18 -0.08
CA VAL A 5 -2.45 15.76 -0.53
C VAL A 5 -1.59 15.43 0.67
N ILE A 6 -1.17 14.18 0.78
CA ILE A 6 -0.30 13.69 1.84
C ILE A 6 1.14 14.07 1.51
N ASN A 7 1.74 14.91 2.34
CA ASN A 7 3.13 15.32 2.18
C ASN A 7 3.80 15.53 3.54
N MET A 8 5.04 15.05 3.70
CA MET A 8 5.83 15.32 4.90
C MET A 8 6.25 16.80 4.94
N LYS A 9 6.09 17.45 6.09
CA LYS A 9 6.42 18.89 6.27
C LYS A 9 7.86 19.21 5.88
N GLU A 10 8.79 18.30 6.15
CA GLU A 10 10.21 18.42 5.79
C GLU A 10 10.51 18.21 4.29
N ARG A 11 9.58 17.65 3.49
CA ARG A 11 9.76 17.37 2.06
C ARG A 11 9.15 18.46 1.19
N ASN A 12 9.68 19.68 1.35
CA ASN A 12 9.28 20.83 0.54
C ASN A 12 9.67 20.68 -0.94
N ASP A 13 10.71 19.90 -1.24
CA ASP A 13 11.08 19.51 -2.60
C ASP A 13 9.95 18.75 -3.31
N ARG A 14 9.37 17.74 -2.64
CA ARG A 14 8.24 16.96 -3.16
C ARG A 14 6.97 17.79 -3.25
N TRP A 15 6.71 18.61 -2.23
CA TRP A 15 5.57 19.52 -2.24
C TRP A 15 5.61 20.46 -3.44
N LYS A 16 6.74 21.15 -3.65
CA LYS A 16 6.92 22.06 -4.79
C LYS A 16 6.67 21.34 -6.12
N ARG A 17 7.25 20.15 -6.30
CA ARG A 17 7.05 19.34 -7.51
C ARG A 17 5.59 18.97 -7.72
N PHE A 18 4.90 18.54 -6.66
CA PHE A 18 3.48 18.21 -6.74
C PHE A 18 2.67 19.44 -7.09
N SER A 19 2.83 20.54 -6.33
CA SER A 19 2.02 21.76 -6.44
C SER A 19 2.30 22.59 -7.69
N SER A 20 3.42 22.36 -8.39
CA SER A 20 3.76 23.07 -9.63
C SER A 20 3.20 22.42 -10.89
N GLN A 21 2.51 21.27 -10.77
CA GLN A 21 1.84 20.65 -11.91
C GLN A 21 0.67 21.53 -12.35
N GLU A 22 0.54 21.78 -13.65
CA GLU A 22 -0.47 22.68 -14.22
C GLU A 22 -1.90 22.29 -13.82
N SER A 23 -2.21 20.99 -13.90
CA SER A 23 -3.50 20.38 -13.54
C SER A 23 -3.92 20.59 -12.08
N ILE A 24 -3.00 20.97 -11.19
CA ILE A 24 -3.32 21.18 -9.78
C ILE A 24 -4.22 22.39 -9.58
N ALA A 25 -4.16 23.37 -10.48
CA ALA A 25 -5.04 24.53 -10.46
C ALA A 25 -6.53 24.16 -10.61
N ASP A 26 -6.83 23.01 -11.22
CA ASP A 26 -8.22 22.54 -11.40
C ASP A 26 -8.84 22.01 -10.10
N PHE A 27 -8.00 21.65 -9.11
CA PHE A 27 -8.45 21.21 -7.79
C PHE A 27 -8.66 22.41 -6.85
N LYS A 28 -9.76 23.13 -7.04
CA LYS A 28 -10.09 24.39 -6.30
C LYS A 28 -10.11 24.28 -4.77
N ASN A 29 -10.32 23.10 -4.21
CA ASN A 29 -10.39 22.87 -2.76
C ASN A 29 -9.30 21.91 -2.29
N LEU A 30 -8.04 22.28 -2.54
CA LEU A 30 -6.88 21.46 -2.24
C LEU A 30 -6.29 21.78 -0.86
N HIS A 31 -6.03 20.73 -0.09
CA HIS A 31 -5.47 20.80 1.25
C HIS A 31 -4.21 19.94 1.36
N ARG A 32 -3.09 20.53 1.77
CA ARG A 32 -1.89 19.79 2.15
C ARG A 32 -2.08 19.20 3.55
N ILE A 33 -2.09 17.88 3.66
CA ILE A 33 -2.11 17.17 4.94
C ILE A 33 -0.69 16.77 5.31
N THR A 34 -0.28 17.17 6.52
CA THR A 34 1.04 16.82 7.04
C THR A 34 1.10 15.30 7.25
N ALA A 35 1.97 14.64 6.49
CA ALA A 35 2.22 13.21 6.62
C ALA A 35 3.01 12.90 7.90
N THR A 36 2.74 11.73 8.48
CA THR A 36 3.50 11.20 9.62
C THR A 36 4.81 10.60 9.14
N ASN A 37 5.94 11.18 9.57
CA ASN A 37 7.24 10.54 9.35
C ASN A 37 7.41 9.39 10.35
N GLY A 38 7.11 8.16 9.91
CA GLY A 38 7.15 6.99 10.78
C GLY A 38 8.53 6.71 11.38
N LYS A 39 9.63 7.17 10.76
CA LYS A 39 10.98 7.02 11.31
C LYS A 39 11.20 7.81 12.61
N LYS A 40 10.35 8.79 12.90
CA LYS A 40 10.39 9.60 14.13
C LYS A 40 9.51 9.00 15.26
N LEU A 41 8.79 7.90 15.01
CA LEU A 41 7.93 7.26 16.00
C LEU A 41 8.74 6.33 16.92
N ASP A 42 8.45 6.36 18.22
CA ASP A 42 8.78 5.25 19.12
C ASP A 42 7.77 4.11 18.92
N PHE A 43 7.99 3.32 17.88
CA PHE A 43 7.07 2.26 17.48
C PHE A 43 6.87 1.19 18.55
N ARG A 44 7.80 1.03 19.51
CA ARG A 44 7.66 0.04 20.59
C ARG A 44 6.54 0.43 21.54
N LYS A 45 6.43 1.73 21.84
CA LYS A 45 5.42 2.28 22.77
C LYS A 45 4.13 2.71 22.09
N ASP A 46 4.13 2.91 20.77
CA ASP A 46 2.94 3.36 20.04
C ASP A 46 1.82 2.30 20.06
N LYS A 47 0.67 2.65 20.65
CA LYS A 47 -0.49 1.74 20.77
C LYS A 47 -1.24 1.53 19.45
N ARG A 48 -1.01 2.41 18.47
CA ARG A 48 -1.62 2.31 17.13
C ARG A 48 -1.01 1.19 16.29
N ILE A 49 0.08 0.56 16.73
CA ILE A 49 0.78 -0.47 15.96
C ILE A 49 0.55 -1.81 16.65
N SER A 50 0.15 -2.83 15.89
CA SER A 50 -0.10 -4.16 16.45
C SER A 50 1.21 -4.79 16.97
N MET A 51 1.11 -5.69 17.96
CA MET A 51 2.30 -6.36 18.51
C MET A 51 3.05 -7.17 17.43
N SER A 52 2.31 -7.84 16.53
CA SER A 52 2.90 -8.58 15.42
C SER A 52 3.68 -7.67 14.47
N THR A 53 3.15 -6.49 14.13
CA THR A 53 3.86 -5.51 13.30
C THR A 53 5.07 -4.92 14.01
N LYS A 54 4.98 -4.62 15.32
CA LYS A 54 6.15 -4.19 16.10
C LYS A 54 7.27 -5.22 16.02
N LEU A 55 6.95 -6.50 16.18
CA LEU A 55 7.92 -7.59 16.09
C LEU A 55 8.58 -7.68 14.72
N ARG A 56 7.79 -7.53 13.63
CA ARG A 56 8.29 -7.52 12.25
C ARG A 56 9.20 -6.34 11.93
N ILE A 57 8.81 -5.14 12.35
CA ILE A 57 9.65 -3.93 12.24
C ILE A 57 10.94 -4.13 13.02
N TYR A 58 10.83 -4.61 14.26
CA TYR A 58 11.97 -4.83 15.13
C TYR A 58 13.00 -5.80 14.53
N ARG A 59 12.51 -6.87 13.89
CA ARG A 59 13.34 -7.88 13.21
C ARG A 59 13.69 -7.53 11.77
N ASN A 60 13.17 -6.42 11.25
CA ASN A 60 13.25 -6.05 9.84
C ASN A 60 12.88 -7.24 8.91
N TYR A 61 11.79 -7.93 9.22
CA TYR A 61 11.43 -9.23 8.64
C TYR A 61 9.96 -9.28 8.23
N ARG A 62 9.68 -9.82 7.04
CA ARG A 62 8.35 -10.16 6.55
C ARG A 62 8.40 -11.25 5.48
N ARG A 63 7.38 -12.10 5.44
CA ARG A 63 7.18 -13.19 4.46
C ARG A 63 6.30 -12.80 3.29
N SER A 64 5.39 -11.85 3.48
CA SER A 64 4.43 -11.46 2.45
C SER A 64 4.42 -9.95 2.21
N HIS A 65 3.82 -9.54 1.09
CA HIS A 65 3.59 -8.12 0.78
C HIS A 65 2.55 -7.45 1.67
N TYR A 66 1.66 -8.22 2.32
CA TYR A 66 0.71 -7.73 3.30
C TYR A 66 1.40 -7.20 4.57
N GLU A 67 2.46 -7.87 4.98
CA GLU A 67 3.12 -7.58 6.25
C GLU A 67 3.98 -6.32 6.23
N ILE A 68 3.85 -5.49 7.26
CA ILE A 68 4.71 -4.31 7.46
C ILE A 68 6.00 -4.71 8.19
N ALA A 69 7.14 -4.32 7.61
CA ALA A 69 8.46 -4.37 8.26
C ALA A 69 9.18 -3.01 8.27
N THR A 70 8.59 -1.94 7.73
CA THR A 70 9.19 -0.61 7.69
C THR A 70 8.35 0.42 8.43
N LEU A 71 9.02 1.35 9.12
CA LEU A 71 8.36 2.48 9.76
C LEU A 71 7.72 3.44 8.74
N GLY A 72 8.20 3.45 7.48
CA GLY A 72 7.59 4.23 6.41
C GLY A 72 6.13 3.87 6.17
N ALA A 73 5.82 2.57 6.10
CA ALA A 73 4.45 2.07 5.91
C ALA A 73 3.51 2.39 7.08
N ILE A 74 4.03 2.42 8.32
CA ILE A 74 3.29 2.91 9.48
C ILE A 74 2.95 4.39 9.32
N GLY A 75 3.93 5.20 8.90
CA GLY A 75 3.75 6.62 8.62
C GLY A 75 2.69 6.87 7.54
N ALA A 76 2.71 6.09 6.46
CA ALA A 76 1.71 6.16 5.41
C ALA A 76 0.30 5.88 5.96
N THR A 77 0.09 4.77 6.66
CA THR A 77 -1.21 4.39 7.23
C THR A 77 -1.78 5.48 8.15
N ILE A 78 -0.98 6.00 9.09
CA ILE A 78 -1.41 7.09 9.98
C ILE A 78 -1.77 8.36 9.17
N SER A 79 -1.09 8.61 8.06
CA SER A 79 -1.35 9.77 7.20
C SER A 79 -2.67 9.64 6.45
N HIS A 80 -2.99 8.45 5.90
CA HIS A 80 -4.29 8.19 5.27
C HIS A 80 -5.43 8.26 6.29
N ALA A 81 -5.25 7.69 7.48
CA ALA A 81 -6.23 7.80 8.57
C ALA A 81 -6.51 9.28 8.92
N ARG A 82 -5.47 10.11 9.02
CA ARG A 82 -5.60 11.56 9.25
C ARG A 82 -6.35 12.27 8.13
N VAL A 83 -6.15 11.87 6.87
CA VAL A 83 -6.92 12.40 5.74
C VAL A 83 -8.40 12.07 5.92
N TRP A 84 -8.74 10.83 6.27
CA TRP A 84 -10.13 10.43 6.49
C TRP A 84 -10.75 11.20 7.67
N GLU A 85 -10.05 11.31 8.80
CA GLU A 85 -10.50 12.12 9.95
C GLU A 85 -10.75 13.58 9.57
N THR A 86 -9.86 14.16 8.75
CA THR A 86 -9.99 15.55 8.27
C THR A 86 -11.16 15.70 7.31
N PHE A 87 -11.29 14.78 6.35
CA PHE A 87 -12.40 14.74 5.40
C PHE A 87 -13.75 14.68 6.11
N LEU A 88 -13.86 13.87 7.17
CA LEU A 88 -15.10 13.72 7.92
C LEU A 88 -15.53 15.00 8.66
N LYS A 89 -14.66 16.00 8.84
CA LYS A 89 -15.02 17.32 9.39
C LYS A 89 -15.76 18.23 8.41
N SER A 90 -15.68 17.93 7.11
CA SER A 90 -16.49 18.59 6.08
C SER A 90 -17.80 17.86 5.87
N ASP A 91 -18.78 18.48 5.21
CA ASP A 91 -20.04 17.82 4.80
C ASP A 91 -19.99 17.25 3.37
N ALA A 92 -18.81 17.27 2.73
CA ALA A 92 -18.67 16.77 1.38
C ALA A 92 -18.97 15.25 1.30
N PRO A 93 -19.66 14.78 0.25
CA PRO A 93 -20.03 13.37 0.11
C PRO A 93 -18.84 12.47 -0.26
N VAL A 94 -17.82 13.05 -0.90
CA VAL A 94 -16.62 12.36 -1.38
C VAL A 94 -15.40 13.28 -1.25
N CYS A 95 -14.20 12.71 -1.20
CA CYS A 95 -12.95 13.45 -1.35
C CYS A 95 -11.96 12.74 -2.28
N VAL A 96 -11.05 13.52 -2.86
CA VAL A 96 -9.88 13.00 -3.57
C VAL A 96 -8.70 12.94 -2.61
N VAL A 97 -7.90 11.88 -2.68
CA VAL A 97 -6.67 11.71 -1.90
C VAL A 97 -5.51 11.46 -2.84
N PHE A 98 -4.43 12.21 -2.65
CA PHE A 98 -3.15 12.04 -3.35
C PHE A 98 -1.99 11.89 -2.37
N GLU A 99 -0.98 11.13 -2.74
CA GLU A 99 0.38 11.29 -2.23
C GLU A 99 1.14 12.34 -3.06
N ASP A 100 2.18 12.94 -2.47
CA ASP A 100 3.01 13.98 -3.10
C ASP A 100 3.96 13.48 -4.21
N ASP A 101 3.90 12.21 -4.57
CA ASP A 101 4.49 11.66 -5.79
C ASP A 101 3.47 11.38 -6.89
N ALA A 102 2.16 11.61 -6.70
CA ALA A 102 1.20 11.51 -7.79
C ALA A 102 1.52 12.53 -8.90
N VAL A 103 1.48 12.05 -10.14
CA VAL A 103 1.69 12.83 -11.37
C VAL A 103 0.36 12.93 -12.09
N ILE A 104 -0.21 14.13 -12.14
CA ILE A 104 -1.54 14.40 -12.68
C ILE A 104 -1.40 15.31 -13.90
N THR A 105 -1.93 14.88 -15.04
CA THR A 105 -2.02 15.69 -16.27
C THR A 105 -3.41 16.28 -16.43
N SER A 106 -3.57 17.28 -17.29
CA SER A 106 -4.91 17.83 -17.61
C SER A 106 -5.82 16.77 -18.23
N GLU A 107 -5.26 15.87 -19.06
CA GLU A 107 -6.00 14.73 -19.62
C GLU A 107 -6.52 13.79 -18.53
N ASP A 108 -5.76 13.56 -17.46
CA ASP A 108 -6.22 12.77 -16.31
C ASP A 108 -7.42 13.44 -15.62
N VAL A 109 -7.38 14.77 -15.46
CA VAL A 109 -8.48 15.54 -14.86
C VAL A 109 -9.74 15.44 -15.73
N ASP A 110 -9.61 15.59 -17.04
CA ASP A 110 -10.71 15.47 -17.99
C ASP A 110 -11.34 14.08 -17.93
N LYS A 111 -10.52 13.03 -18.00
CA LYS A 111 -10.98 11.63 -17.90
C LYS A 111 -11.65 11.34 -16.55
N ILE A 112 -11.11 11.87 -15.44
CA ILE A 112 -11.76 11.75 -14.13
C ILE A 112 -13.14 12.39 -14.15
N ASN A 113 -13.27 13.61 -14.69
CA ASN A 113 -14.55 14.32 -14.76
C ASN A 113 -15.58 13.61 -15.65
N GLU A 114 -15.14 12.99 -16.75
CA GLU A 114 -15.98 12.21 -17.65
C GLU A 114 -16.45 10.91 -17.01
N GLU A 115 -15.53 10.13 -16.45
CA GLU A 115 -15.84 8.81 -15.88
C GLU A 115 -16.55 8.93 -14.53
N TYR A 116 -16.33 9.99 -13.74
CA TYR A 116 -17.05 10.21 -12.49
C TYR A 116 -18.58 10.22 -12.68
N LYS A 117 -19.06 10.70 -13.83
CA LYS A 117 -20.50 10.71 -14.18
C LYS A 117 -21.08 9.31 -14.42
N LYS A 118 -20.22 8.32 -14.66
CA LYS A 118 -20.56 6.94 -15.02
C LYS A 118 -20.22 5.95 -13.90
N LEU A 119 -19.83 6.44 -12.72
CA LEU A 119 -19.49 5.60 -11.57
C LEU A 119 -20.66 4.66 -11.23
N PRO A 120 -20.38 3.38 -10.89
CA PRO A 120 -21.40 2.47 -10.37
C PRO A 120 -22.09 3.08 -9.15
N SER A 121 -23.41 2.94 -9.01
CA SER A 121 -24.18 3.66 -7.97
C SER A 121 -23.83 3.27 -6.54
N ASP A 122 -23.28 2.07 -6.32
CA ASP A 122 -22.95 1.51 -5.01
C ASP A 122 -21.46 1.62 -4.65
N TRP A 123 -20.65 2.33 -5.44
CA TRP A 123 -19.21 2.44 -5.25
C TRP A 123 -18.81 2.99 -3.87
N GLY A 124 -17.68 2.51 -3.35
CA GLY A 124 -17.10 2.95 -2.08
C GLY A 124 -15.82 3.77 -2.26
N ILE A 125 -14.89 3.22 -3.04
CA ILE A 125 -13.60 3.81 -3.39
C ILE A 125 -13.36 3.63 -4.88
N TRP A 126 -12.95 4.69 -5.57
CA TRP A 126 -12.41 4.60 -6.92
C TRP A 126 -10.89 4.78 -6.86
N VAL A 127 -10.15 3.72 -7.18
CA VAL A 127 -8.69 3.75 -7.21
C VAL A 127 -8.23 4.37 -8.52
N LEU A 128 -7.42 5.43 -8.41
CA LEU A 128 -6.87 6.17 -9.55
C LEU A 128 -5.39 5.86 -9.79
N GLY A 129 -4.65 5.54 -8.73
CA GLY A 129 -3.22 5.27 -8.78
C GLY A 129 -2.90 3.99 -8.02
N TYR A 130 -2.22 3.06 -8.70
CA TYR A 130 -1.88 1.74 -8.17
C TYR A 130 -0.70 1.09 -8.93
N PHE A 131 -0.26 -0.10 -8.52
CA PHE A 131 0.73 -0.90 -9.23
C PHE A 131 0.04 -2.00 -10.05
N HIS A 132 0.06 -1.89 -11.38
CA HIS A 132 -0.64 -2.81 -12.30
C HIS A 132 -0.40 -4.31 -12.02
N LYS A 133 0.83 -4.69 -11.62
CA LYS A 133 1.18 -6.10 -11.36
C LYS A 133 0.49 -6.73 -10.14
N THR A 134 -0.14 -5.91 -9.29
CA THR A 134 -0.76 -6.35 -8.03
C THR A 134 -2.28 -6.36 -8.08
N LEU A 135 -2.85 -5.90 -9.18
CA LEU A 135 -4.29 -5.72 -9.33
C LEU A 135 -4.98 -7.08 -9.54
N ILE A 136 -5.96 -7.38 -8.70
CA ILE A 136 -6.89 -8.51 -8.88
C ILE A 136 -8.28 -7.91 -9.04
N ILE A 137 -8.91 -8.17 -10.19
CA ILE A 137 -10.16 -7.54 -10.60
C ILE A 137 -11.19 -8.53 -11.14
N GLU A 138 -12.44 -8.07 -11.17
CA GLU A 138 -13.55 -8.64 -11.91
C GLU A 138 -14.21 -7.56 -12.78
N HIS A 139 -14.33 -7.83 -14.08
CA HIS A 139 -14.98 -6.92 -15.02
C HIS A 139 -16.48 -6.83 -14.73
N MET A 140 -16.97 -5.60 -14.51
CA MET A 140 -18.38 -5.36 -14.26
C MET A 140 -19.21 -5.44 -15.55
N LYS A 141 -20.47 -5.82 -15.41
CA LYS A 141 -21.42 -6.05 -16.52
C LYS A 141 -22.60 -5.07 -16.42
N GLY A 142 -23.46 -5.07 -17.45
CA GLY A 142 -24.67 -4.23 -17.48
C GLY A 142 -24.36 -2.74 -17.52
N GLU A 143 -25.06 -1.96 -16.70
CA GLU A 143 -24.91 -0.50 -16.62
C GLU A 143 -23.52 -0.03 -16.18
N SER A 144 -22.76 -0.89 -15.48
CA SER A 144 -21.38 -0.62 -15.06
C SER A 144 -20.33 -1.19 -16.01
N LYS A 145 -20.70 -1.59 -17.23
CA LYS A 145 -19.73 -2.06 -18.23
C LYS A 145 -18.65 -1.00 -18.48
N GLY A 146 -17.38 -1.42 -18.43
CA GLY A 146 -16.21 -0.54 -18.52
C GLY A 146 -15.56 -0.24 -17.17
N TRP A 147 -16.20 -0.64 -16.07
CA TRP A 147 -15.62 -0.63 -14.73
C TRP A 147 -15.20 -2.02 -14.28
N ASP A 148 -14.24 -2.05 -13.36
CA ASP A 148 -13.75 -3.25 -12.70
C ASP A 148 -14.00 -3.13 -11.21
N LYS A 149 -14.45 -4.21 -10.58
CA LYS A 149 -14.41 -4.38 -9.13
C LYS A 149 -13.02 -4.88 -8.73
N ILE A 150 -12.40 -4.25 -7.75
CA ILE A 150 -11.07 -4.61 -7.24
C ILE A 150 -11.21 -5.49 -5.99
N TYR A 151 -10.52 -6.63 -6.02
CA TYR A 151 -10.35 -7.52 -4.86
C TYR A 151 -8.97 -7.36 -4.20
N ASN A 152 -7.97 -6.86 -4.93
CA ASN A 152 -6.66 -6.55 -4.37
C ASN A 152 -5.94 -5.48 -5.20
N PHE A 153 -5.23 -4.57 -4.55
CA PHE A 153 -4.30 -3.64 -5.19
C PHE A 153 -3.15 -3.27 -4.24
N SER A 154 -2.11 -2.64 -4.79
CA SER A 154 -1.02 -2.02 -4.03
C SER A 154 -0.66 -0.68 -4.65
N GLY A 155 -0.11 0.24 -3.84
CA GLY A 155 0.05 1.64 -4.21
C GLY A 155 -1.27 2.38 -4.07
N ALA A 156 -1.44 3.15 -3.00
CA ALA A 156 -2.62 4.01 -2.76
C ALA A 156 -2.28 5.49 -2.95
N HIS A 157 -1.42 5.80 -3.93
CA HIS A 157 -0.94 7.16 -4.17
C HIS A 157 -2.02 8.08 -4.77
N ALA A 158 -3.11 7.53 -5.29
CA ALA A 158 -4.27 8.32 -5.73
C ALA A 158 -5.59 7.53 -5.65
N TYR A 159 -6.62 8.08 -5.01
CA TYR A 159 -7.97 7.51 -5.01
C TYR A 159 -9.05 8.55 -4.64
N ILE A 160 -10.30 8.23 -4.97
CA ILE A 160 -11.50 8.95 -4.51
C ILE A 160 -12.24 8.04 -3.53
N ILE A 161 -12.72 8.60 -2.42
CA ILE A 161 -13.42 7.84 -1.37
C ILE A 161 -14.71 8.55 -0.96
N THR A 162 -15.75 7.76 -0.71
CA THR A 162 -17.02 8.24 -0.14
C THR A 162 -16.93 8.48 1.36
N ARG A 163 -17.74 9.42 1.86
CA ARG A 163 -17.88 9.70 3.29
C ARG A 163 -18.27 8.46 4.09
N LYS A 164 -19.17 7.62 3.54
CA LYS A 164 -19.58 6.36 4.15
C LYS A 164 -18.38 5.45 4.39
N VAL A 165 -17.56 5.23 3.36
CA VAL A 165 -16.41 4.32 3.47
C VAL A 165 -15.30 4.91 4.34
N ALA A 166 -15.06 6.22 4.30
CA ALA A 166 -14.10 6.86 5.20
C ALA A 166 -14.44 6.63 6.69
N LYS A 167 -15.73 6.64 7.06
CA LYS A 167 -16.18 6.28 8.42
C LYS A 167 -15.89 4.82 8.74
N LEU A 168 -16.28 3.91 7.84
CA LEU A 168 -16.07 2.46 8.00
C LEU A 168 -14.57 2.13 8.16
N LEU A 169 -13.70 2.76 7.39
CA LEU A 169 -12.25 2.53 7.50
C LEU A 169 -11.65 3.08 8.80
N LEU A 170 -12.24 4.08 9.44
CA LEU A 170 -11.69 4.62 10.69
C LEU A 170 -12.02 3.79 11.93
N GLU A 171 -13.07 2.96 11.87
CA GLU A 171 -13.48 2.10 12.99
C GLU A 171 -12.36 1.14 13.43
N ASP A 172 -11.61 0.57 12.46
CA ASP A 172 -10.65 -0.52 12.73
C ASP A 172 -9.26 -0.29 12.10
N VAL A 173 -8.91 0.93 11.68
CA VAL A 173 -7.57 1.20 11.11
C VAL A 173 -6.44 0.97 12.12
N TYR A 174 -6.78 0.97 13.41
CA TYR A 174 -5.89 0.65 14.51
C TYR A 174 -6.34 -0.61 15.25
N PRO A 175 -5.41 -1.46 15.71
CA PRO A 175 -3.96 -1.34 15.55
C PRO A 175 -3.48 -1.74 14.14
N ILE A 176 -2.53 -0.98 13.58
CA ILE A 176 -1.95 -1.20 12.25
C ILE A 176 -1.21 -2.53 12.21
N ASP A 177 -1.69 -3.44 11.35
CA ASP A 177 -1.16 -4.79 11.19
C ASP A 177 -0.70 -5.13 9.76
N THR A 178 -1.22 -4.43 8.76
CA THR A 178 -0.97 -4.61 7.32
C THR A 178 -0.77 -3.28 6.61
N HIS A 179 -0.23 -3.27 5.38
CA HIS A 179 -0.14 -2.03 4.60
C HIS A 179 -1.54 -1.46 4.27
N ILE A 180 -1.63 -0.14 4.12
CA ILE A 180 -2.89 0.59 4.00
C ILE A 180 -3.79 0.09 2.85
N GLU A 181 -3.21 -0.32 1.74
CA GLU A 181 -3.96 -0.80 0.57
C GLU A 181 -4.60 -2.16 0.85
N PHE A 182 -3.88 -3.04 1.54
CA PHE A 182 -4.40 -4.33 1.98
C PHE A 182 -5.42 -4.19 3.12
N TYR A 183 -5.26 -3.18 3.98
CA TYR A 183 -6.26 -2.84 4.97
C TYR A 183 -7.57 -2.38 4.29
N ILE A 184 -7.45 -1.53 3.25
CA ILE A 184 -8.60 -1.07 2.45
C ILE A 184 -9.30 -2.24 1.76
N THR A 185 -8.55 -3.15 1.11
CA THR A 185 -9.14 -4.31 0.41
C THR A 185 -9.77 -5.30 1.38
N GLY A 186 -9.11 -5.60 2.50
CA GLY A 186 -9.69 -6.44 3.55
C GLY A 186 -10.98 -5.84 4.13
N SER A 187 -10.98 -4.53 4.41
CA SER A 187 -12.15 -3.80 4.89
C SER A 187 -13.29 -3.77 3.86
N SER A 188 -12.99 -3.65 2.57
CA SER A 188 -13.97 -3.70 1.49
C SER A 188 -14.75 -5.02 1.47
N ILE A 189 -14.05 -6.14 1.69
CA ILE A 189 -14.64 -7.47 1.75
C ILE A 189 -15.49 -7.62 3.02
N ILE A 190 -14.91 -7.32 4.19
CA ILE A 190 -15.58 -7.54 5.48
C ILE A 190 -16.76 -6.59 5.69
N LYS A 191 -16.61 -5.31 5.33
CA LYS A 191 -17.62 -4.27 5.52
C LYS A 191 -18.51 -4.05 4.28
N ASN A 192 -18.33 -4.89 3.27
CA ASN A 192 -19.12 -4.95 2.04
C ASN A 192 -19.30 -3.59 1.35
N PHE A 193 -18.20 -3.01 0.86
CA PHE A 193 -18.25 -1.85 -0.03
C PHE A 193 -17.39 -2.08 -1.28
N PRO A 194 -17.83 -1.71 -2.50
CA PRO A 194 -17.04 -1.89 -3.70
C PRO A 194 -15.82 -0.94 -3.75
N ILE A 195 -14.67 -1.51 -4.07
CA ILE A 195 -13.54 -0.76 -4.61
C ILE A 195 -13.61 -0.93 -6.12
N VAL A 196 -13.56 0.17 -6.87
CA VAL A 196 -13.70 0.17 -8.32
C VAL A 196 -12.50 0.81 -9.01
N HIS A 197 -12.28 0.38 -10.24
CA HIS A 197 -11.26 0.88 -11.15
C HIS A 197 -11.88 1.07 -12.53
N ASN A 198 -11.39 2.05 -13.28
CA ASN A 198 -11.71 2.24 -14.69
C ASN A 198 -10.40 2.24 -15.48
N PRO A 199 -10.20 1.33 -16.47
CA PRO A 199 -8.95 1.20 -17.20
C PRO A 199 -8.57 2.42 -18.04
N ASN A 200 -9.51 3.35 -18.27
CA ASN A 200 -9.22 4.60 -18.97
C ASN A 200 -8.56 5.66 -18.06
N VAL A 201 -8.58 5.46 -16.74
CA VAL A 201 -8.09 6.43 -15.75
C VAL A 201 -6.97 5.82 -14.93
N TYR A 202 -5.76 6.37 -15.08
CA TYR A 202 -4.60 5.97 -14.30
C TYR A 202 -3.68 7.15 -14.01
N ILE A 203 -3.60 7.54 -12.74
CA ILE A 203 -2.66 8.55 -12.26
C ILE A 203 -1.31 7.90 -12.03
N ASN A 204 -0.30 8.38 -12.74
CA ASN A 204 1.07 7.89 -12.59
C ASN A 204 1.72 8.45 -11.31
N TYR A 205 2.92 7.99 -11.00
CA TYR A 205 3.68 8.51 -9.87
C TYR A 205 5.14 8.77 -10.25
N PHE A 206 5.74 9.75 -9.58
CA PHE A 206 7.11 10.13 -9.79
C PHE A 206 8.05 9.06 -9.25
N ARG A 207 8.83 8.45 -10.14
CA ARG A 207 9.95 7.56 -9.77
C ARG A 207 11.25 8.34 -9.81
N THR A 208 11.96 8.45 -8.68
CA THR A 208 13.37 8.84 -8.72
C THR A 208 14.16 7.72 -9.40
N PHE A 209 14.56 7.93 -10.66
CA PHE A 209 15.55 7.06 -11.32
C PHE A 209 16.89 7.23 -10.61
N VAL A 210 17.29 6.23 -9.83
CA VAL A 210 18.64 6.11 -9.27
C VAL A 210 19.33 4.92 -9.94
N GLY A 211 19.85 5.13 -11.15
CA GLY A 211 20.65 4.14 -11.88
C GLY A 211 19.91 2.86 -12.32
N PRO A 212 20.64 1.89 -12.92
CA PRO A 212 20.02 0.68 -13.45
C PRO A 212 19.58 -0.22 -12.29
N ARG A 213 18.26 -0.39 -12.14
CA ARG A 213 17.59 -1.34 -11.22
C ARG A 213 17.83 -1.12 -9.73
N VAL A 214 17.74 0.10 -9.21
CA VAL A 214 17.40 0.28 -7.80
C VAL A 214 15.92 0.65 -7.72
N SER A 215 15.03 -0.35 -7.71
CA SER A 215 13.67 -0.08 -7.27
C SER A 215 13.75 0.40 -5.82
N THR A 216 13.30 1.62 -5.56
CA THR A 216 12.99 2.13 -4.21
C THR A 216 11.77 1.42 -3.62
N SER A 217 11.53 0.16 -4.03
CA SER A 217 10.50 -0.63 -3.44
C SER A 217 11.02 -1.12 -2.08
N ASP A 218 10.31 -0.71 -1.02
CA ASP A 218 10.38 -1.36 0.29
C ASP A 218 9.92 -2.85 0.22
N SER A 219 9.65 -3.34 -1.00
CA SER A 219 9.01 -4.59 -1.37
C SER A 219 9.96 -5.80 -1.40
N ASN A 220 11.04 -5.83 -0.62
CA ASN A 220 11.88 -7.02 -0.54
C ASN A 220 11.39 -8.03 0.53
N THR A 221 10.56 -9.01 0.14
CA THR A 221 10.17 -10.18 0.97
C THR A 221 11.29 -11.22 1.09
N SER A 222 12.38 -11.07 0.33
CA SER A 222 13.46 -12.06 0.25
C SER A 222 14.64 -11.76 1.18
N GLN A 223 14.52 -10.82 2.13
CA GLN A 223 15.65 -10.40 2.97
C GLN A 223 16.21 -11.52 3.86
N HIS A 224 15.45 -12.60 4.09
CA HIS A 224 15.80 -13.64 5.08
C HIS A 224 15.64 -15.07 4.60
N LYS A 225 15.54 -15.32 3.29
CA LYS A 225 15.30 -16.67 2.71
C LYS A 225 16.26 -17.75 3.21
N ASN A 226 17.49 -17.37 3.58
CA ASN A 226 18.53 -18.31 4.02
C ASN A 226 18.66 -18.43 5.55
N ASN A 227 18.06 -17.50 6.31
CA ASN A 227 18.23 -17.44 7.76
C ASN A 227 17.00 -17.97 8.53
N GLY A 228 15.91 -18.29 7.81
CA GLY A 228 14.68 -18.78 8.38
C GLY A 228 13.85 -17.68 9.05
N CYS A 229 12.65 -18.07 9.51
CA CYS A 229 11.77 -17.13 10.19
C CYS A 229 12.18 -16.95 11.64
N PRO A 230 12.23 -15.71 12.14
CA PRO A 230 12.61 -15.45 13.51
C PRO A 230 11.53 -15.75 14.54
N THR A 231 10.30 -16.00 14.09
CA THR A 231 9.12 -16.13 14.96
C THR A 231 8.60 -17.55 15.06
N CYS A 232 8.68 -18.34 13.98
CA CYS A 232 8.15 -19.69 13.99
C CYS A 232 8.95 -20.64 13.10
N ASP A 233 8.70 -21.93 13.29
CA ASP A 233 9.35 -23.03 12.58
C ASP A 233 8.71 -23.34 11.22
N ILE A 234 8.30 -22.30 10.50
CA ILE A 234 7.79 -22.42 9.12
C ILE A 234 8.89 -21.91 8.18
N PRO A 235 9.36 -22.72 7.21
CA PRO A 235 10.36 -22.30 6.24
C PRO A 235 9.87 -21.14 5.35
N ASP A 236 10.78 -20.22 5.03
CA ASP A 236 10.52 -19.11 4.10
C ASP A 236 10.68 -19.51 2.63
N ASP A 237 11.44 -20.57 2.39
CA ASP A 237 11.55 -21.21 1.10
C ASP A 237 10.81 -22.55 1.13
N TYR A 238 9.67 -22.60 0.44
CA TYR A 238 8.86 -23.80 0.31
C TYR A 238 9.60 -24.95 -0.41
N LYS A 239 10.69 -24.67 -1.12
CA LYS A 239 11.57 -25.73 -1.65
C LYS A 239 12.21 -26.57 -0.53
N GLN A 240 12.30 -26.04 0.69
CA GLN A 240 12.77 -26.78 1.86
C GLN A 240 11.69 -27.70 2.45
N LEU A 241 10.42 -27.46 2.12
CA LEU A 241 9.28 -28.24 2.59
C LEU A 241 8.94 -29.43 1.70
N TYR A 242 9.43 -29.47 0.46
CA TYR A 242 9.01 -30.48 -0.52
C TYR A 242 10.21 -31.16 -1.15
N LYS A 243 10.14 -32.49 -1.26
CA LYS A 243 11.19 -33.32 -1.90
C LYS A 243 11.30 -32.98 -3.38
N HIS A 244 10.14 -32.94 -4.05
CA HIS A 244 10.00 -32.55 -5.44
C HIS A 244 8.68 -31.78 -5.60
N PHE A 245 8.72 -30.72 -6.39
CA PHE A 245 7.52 -30.05 -6.86
C PHE A 245 7.69 -29.76 -8.36
N THR A 246 6.63 -30.01 -9.12
CA THR A 246 6.60 -29.71 -10.54
C THR A 246 5.65 -28.54 -10.74
N ARG A 247 6.17 -27.48 -11.35
CA ARG A 247 5.35 -26.34 -11.75
C ARG A 247 4.70 -26.68 -13.08
N THR A 248 3.39 -26.70 -13.11
CA THR A 248 2.62 -27.02 -14.32
C THR A 248 2.55 -25.79 -15.23
N LYS A 249 2.11 -26.00 -16.48
CA LYS A 249 2.02 -24.92 -17.49
C LYS A 249 0.99 -23.83 -17.10
N ASP A 250 -0.01 -24.17 -16.29
CA ASP A 250 -1.05 -23.28 -15.75
C ASP A 250 -0.62 -22.56 -14.44
N LYS A 251 0.65 -22.67 -14.04
CA LYS A 251 1.20 -22.11 -12.78
C LYS A 251 0.67 -22.76 -11.51
N SER A 252 -0.08 -23.86 -11.60
CA SER A 252 -0.36 -24.70 -10.45
C SER A 252 0.90 -25.49 -10.04
N MET A 253 0.84 -26.13 -8.88
CA MET A 253 1.99 -26.81 -8.28
C MET A 253 1.57 -28.21 -7.86
N ILE A 254 2.22 -29.22 -8.43
CA ILE A 254 2.06 -30.62 -8.01
C ILE A 254 3.19 -30.91 -7.03
N VAL A 255 2.83 -31.34 -5.82
CA VAL A 255 3.77 -31.69 -4.74
C VAL A 255 3.73 -33.20 -4.55
N SER A 256 4.87 -33.86 -4.62
CA SER A 256 4.93 -35.34 -4.53
C SER A 256 5.14 -35.86 -3.10
N ASP A 257 5.83 -35.10 -2.24
CA ASP A 257 6.20 -35.50 -0.87
C ASP A 257 6.56 -34.27 -0.01
N VAL A 258 6.29 -34.33 1.30
CA VAL A 258 6.71 -33.32 2.30
C VAL A 258 8.00 -33.76 2.98
N VAL A 259 8.95 -32.83 3.15
CA VAL A 259 10.17 -33.02 3.93
C VAL A 259 9.98 -32.33 5.28
N TYR A 260 10.00 -33.09 6.38
CA TYR A 260 10.28 -32.54 7.71
C TYR A 260 11.79 -32.29 7.81
N GLY A 261 12.26 -31.21 7.19
CA GLY A 261 13.65 -30.78 7.29
C GLY A 261 13.92 -30.19 8.67
N LYS A 262 15.08 -30.48 9.28
CA LYS A 262 15.53 -29.73 10.47
C LYS A 262 15.71 -28.26 10.07
N GLN A 263 14.87 -27.38 10.59
CA GLN A 263 15.03 -25.95 10.41
C GLN A 263 16.27 -25.47 11.19
N SER A 264 16.85 -24.36 10.74
CA SER A 264 17.90 -23.65 11.50
C SER A 264 17.40 -23.35 12.91
N ASN A 265 18.13 -23.80 13.94
CA ASN A 265 17.87 -23.46 15.34
C ASN A 265 18.26 -22.00 15.67
N GLU A 266 18.77 -21.24 14.70
CA GLU A 266 19.15 -19.83 14.93
C GLU A 266 17.91 -18.94 14.90
N ILE A 267 17.31 -18.73 16.09
CA ILE A 267 16.37 -17.65 16.31
C ILE A 267 17.08 -16.34 15.93
N LEU A 268 16.51 -15.49 15.06
CA LEU A 268 17.05 -14.13 14.87
C LEU A 268 16.92 -13.36 16.20
N THR A 269 18.00 -13.39 16.96
CA THR A 269 18.21 -12.63 18.18
C THR A 269 18.62 -11.18 17.84
N PHE A 270 18.68 -10.30 18.85
CA PHE A 270 19.13 -8.90 18.72
C PHE A 270 20.43 -8.75 17.91
N LYS A 271 21.34 -9.74 17.93
CA LYS A 271 22.62 -9.71 17.20
C LYS A 271 22.45 -9.82 15.67
N HIS A 272 21.40 -10.49 15.19
CA HIS A 272 21.19 -10.76 13.76
C HIS A 272 20.40 -9.67 13.02
N ALA A 273 19.58 -8.88 13.73
CA ALA A 273 18.78 -7.80 13.13
C ALA A 273 19.61 -6.55 12.75
N ALA A 274 20.83 -6.41 13.28
CA ALA A 274 21.65 -5.20 13.16
C ALA A 274 22.43 -5.07 11.84
N THR A 275 22.46 -6.09 10.97
CA THR A 275 23.20 -6.02 9.71
C THR A 275 22.39 -5.36 8.59
N ARG A 276 21.98 -4.11 8.82
CA ARG A 276 21.84 -3.18 7.69
C ARG A 276 23.25 -3.02 7.13
N LYS A 277 23.58 -3.71 6.03
CA LYS A 277 24.72 -3.28 5.21
C LYS A 277 24.48 -1.81 4.88
N LYS A 278 25.20 -0.90 5.53
CA LYS A 278 25.38 0.47 5.03
C LYS A 278 25.91 0.31 3.62
N ARG A 279 25.07 0.56 2.61
CA ARG A 279 25.54 0.82 1.26
C ARG A 279 26.10 2.24 1.30
N GLY A 280 27.42 2.33 1.31
CA GLY A 280 28.15 3.58 1.45
C GLY A 280 29.31 3.36 2.41
N ASP A 281 30.40 2.86 1.84
CA ASP A 281 31.81 2.97 2.27
C ASP A 281 32.55 1.78 1.65
N LYS A 282 32.70 1.83 0.32
CA LYS A 282 33.90 1.26 -0.30
C LYS A 282 34.76 2.45 -0.68
N LYS A 283 35.91 2.53 -0.01
CA LYS A 283 37.07 3.32 -0.43
C LYS A 283 37.43 2.98 -1.87
#